data_AF-A0A7Z1MGS9-F1
#
_entry.id   AF-A0A7Z1MGS9-F1
#
_cell.length_a   1.000
_cell.length_b   1.000
_cell.length_c   1.000
_cell.angle_alpha   90.00
_cell.angle_beta   90.00
_cell.angle_gamma   90.00
#
_symmetry.space_group_name_H-M   'P 1'
#
loop_
_entity.id
_entity.type
_entity.pdbx_description
1 polymer ?
#
loop_
_entity_poly.entity_id
_entity_poly.type
_entity_poly.pdbx_seq_one_letter_code
_entity_poly.pdbx_strand_id
1 'polypeptide(L)'
;MKVNPMNREAYQHTNPIAKETFQAFSWQFMSLITKALDALGKKPEVTTILRYITAIDELYVDYSMKKLPSYHPQAPKWVAALESHITEANTPHYLQGRSARMIALEMYFSSHPVADDVLAGLRSVTQYNPTYLAKVAAALLPSLVRLKANKATAPFNDVSVAIR
;
A
#
# COMPACT_ATOMS: atom_id res chain seq x y z
N MET A 1 -46.30 -6.29 10.51
CA MET A 1 -45.28 -7.36 10.45
C MET A 1 -43.93 -6.71 10.77
N LYS A 2 -43.45 -6.81 12.02
CA LYS A 2 -42.20 -6.16 12.46
C LYS A 2 -41.01 -7.04 12.02
N VAL A 3 -40.12 -6.48 11.19
CA VAL A 3 -38.88 -7.16 10.79
C VAL A 3 -37.97 -7.28 12.02
N ASN A 4 -37.60 -8.51 12.36
CA ASN A 4 -36.75 -8.84 13.51
C ASN A 4 -35.32 -8.24 13.32
N PRO A 5 -34.79 -7.45 14.27
CA PRO A 5 -33.45 -6.86 14.18
C PRO A 5 -32.30 -7.87 14.30
N MET A 6 -32.54 -9.12 14.71
CA MET A 6 -31.53 -10.20 14.80
C MET A 6 -31.16 -10.82 13.44
N ASN A 7 -30.90 -10.01 12.41
CA ASN A 7 -30.37 -10.56 11.16
C ASN A 7 -29.29 -9.71 10.49
N ARG A 8 -28.91 -8.53 11.01
CA ARG A 8 -27.85 -7.73 10.37
C ARG A 8 -26.44 -8.25 10.64
N GLU A 9 -26.24 -9.00 11.71
CA GLU A 9 -24.92 -9.55 12.09
C GLU A 9 -24.59 -10.85 11.34
N ALA A 10 -25.60 -11.60 10.89
CA ALA A 10 -25.40 -12.86 10.14
C ALA A 10 -25.03 -12.66 8.66
N TYR A 11 -25.38 -11.52 8.04
CA TYR A 11 -25.05 -11.24 6.63
C TYR A 11 -23.59 -10.81 6.40
N GLN A 12 -22.84 -10.46 7.44
CA GLN A 12 -21.46 -10.00 7.30
C GLN A 12 -20.41 -11.13 7.45
N HIS A 13 -20.82 -12.35 7.80
CA HIS A 13 -19.89 -13.47 8.02
C HIS A 13 -19.89 -14.57 6.94
N THR A 14 -20.81 -14.55 5.98
CA THR A 14 -20.96 -15.67 5.01
C THR A 14 -21.30 -15.24 3.59
N ASN A 15 -20.92 -14.03 3.14
CA ASN A 15 -21.00 -13.71 1.71
C ASN A 15 -19.71 -14.16 1.00
N PRO A 16 -19.70 -15.32 0.29
CA PRO A 16 -18.50 -15.82 -0.38
C PRO A 16 -17.99 -14.85 -1.45
N ILE A 17 -18.88 -14.14 -2.15
CA ILE A 17 -18.51 -13.15 -3.17
C ILE A 17 -17.76 -11.98 -2.54
N ALA A 18 -18.21 -11.50 -1.37
CA ALA A 18 -17.52 -10.42 -0.65
C ALA A 18 -16.14 -10.87 -0.15
N LYS A 19 -16.02 -12.12 0.31
CA LYS A 19 -14.75 -12.71 0.74
C LYS A 19 -13.76 -12.88 -0.41
N GLU A 20 -14.22 -13.42 -1.54
CA GLU A 20 -13.41 -13.60 -2.75
C GLU A 20 -12.98 -12.25 -3.34
N THR A 21 -13.87 -11.26 -3.36
CA THR A 21 -13.57 -9.89 -3.79
C THR A 21 -12.51 -9.25 -2.89
N PHE A 22 -12.64 -9.42 -1.56
CA PHE A 22 -11.64 -8.90 -0.62
C PHE A 22 -10.29 -9.59 -0.75
N GLN A 23 -10.28 -10.90 -1.05
CA GLN A 23 -9.05 -11.64 -1.31
C GLN A 23 -8.37 -11.18 -2.60
N ALA A 24 -9.13 -10.96 -3.68
CA ALA A 24 -8.62 -10.42 -4.93
C ALA A 24 -8.05 -9.00 -4.74
N PHE A 25 -8.74 -8.16 -3.99
CA PHE A 25 -8.26 -6.83 -3.59
C PHE A 25 -6.95 -6.92 -2.78
N SER A 26 -6.90 -7.83 -1.80
CA SER A 26 -5.70 -8.04 -0.99
C SER A 26 -4.51 -8.49 -1.85
N TRP A 27 -4.77 -9.29 -2.88
CA TRP A 27 -3.74 -9.70 -3.83
C TRP A 27 -3.21 -8.53 -4.67
N GLN A 28 -4.09 -7.64 -5.14
CA GLN A 28 -3.66 -6.40 -5.84
C GLN A 28 -2.75 -5.56 -4.96
N PHE A 29 -3.08 -5.46 -3.67
CA PHE A 29 -2.28 -4.75 -2.68
C PHE A 29 -0.88 -5.36 -2.51
N MET A 30 -0.80 -6.69 -2.43
CA MET A 30 0.46 -7.41 -2.36
C MET A 30 1.30 -7.21 -3.64
N SER A 31 0.65 -7.25 -4.81
CA SER A 31 1.31 -6.99 -6.10
C SER A 31 1.88 -5.58 -6.16
N LEU A 32 1.13 -4.57 -5.69
CA LEU A 32 1.59 -3.18 -5.60
C LEU A 32 2.86 -3.07 -4.74
N ILE A 33 2.86 -3.63 -3.53
CA ILE A 33 4.03 -3.62 -2.64
C ILE A 33 5.21 -4.32 -3.31
N THR A 34 4.97 -5.46 -3.96
CA THR A 34 6.02 -6.23 -4.64
C THR A 34 6.69 -5.40 -5.75
N LYS A 35 5.90 -4.71 -6.57
CA LYS A 35 6.40 -3.81 -7.62
C LYS A 35 7.19 -2.64 -7.03
N ALA A 36 6.71 -2.05 -5.94
CA ALA A 36 7.42 -0.98 -5.26
C ALA A 36 8.78 -1.46 -4.70
N LEU A 37 8.82 -2.65 -4.10
CA LEU A 37 10.06 -3.25 -3.58
C LEU A 37 11.06 -3.57 -4.69
N ASP A 38 10.60 -4.17 -5.79
CA ASP A 38 11.43 -4.43 -6.96
C ASP A 38 12.02 -3.15 -7.54
N ALA A 39 11.19 -2.12 -7.71
CA ALA A 39 11.65 -0.80 -8.13
C ALA A 39 12.65 -0.18 -7.15
N LEU A 40 12.56 -0.50 -5.85
CA LEU A 40 13.52 -0.11 -4.83
C LEU A 40 14.80 -0.97 -4.82
N GLY A 41 14.85 -2.09 -5.54
CA GLY A 41 15.94 -3.06 -5.52
C GLY A 41 15.93 -3.92 -4.25
N LYS A 42 14.79 -3.99 -3.54
CA LYS A 42 14.59 -4.78 -2.33
C LYS A 42 13.90 -6.09 -2.71
N LYS A 43 14.39 -7.22 -2.19
CA LYS A 43 13.76 -8.52 -2.42
C LYS A 43 12.39 -8.58 -1.71
N PRO A 44 11.30 -8.96 -2.40
CA PRO A 44 9.99 -9.08 -1.80
C PRO A 44 9.88 -10.38 -0.98
N GLU A 45 10.25 -10.31 0.29
CA GLU A 45 10.03 -11.41 1.24
C GLU A 45 8.71 -11.25 2.00
N VAL A 46 8.11 -12.38 2.42
CA VAL A 46 6.84 -12.40 3.16
C VAL A 46 6.86 -11.45 4.37
N THR A 47 7.94 -11.46 5.14
CA THR A 47 8.14 -10.56 6.30
C THR A 47 8.16 -9.10 5.90
N THR A 48 8.86 -8.78 4.81
CA THR A 48 8.98 -7.42 4.26
C THR A 48 7.64 -6.91 3.72
N ILE A 49 6.89 -7.75 3.00
CA ILE A 49 5.57 -7.43 2.48
C ILE A 49 4.61 -7.13 3.64
N LEU A 50 4.52 -8.02 4.64
CA LEU A 50 3.63 -7.83 5.78
C LEU A 50 3.95 -6.56 6.58
N ARG A 51 5.25 -6.26 6.79
CA ARG A 51 5.68 -5.01 7.42
C ARG A 51 5.18 -3.79 6.65
N TYR A 52 5.35 -3.77 5.34
CA TYR A 52 4.97 -2.61 4.52
C TYR A 52 3.46 -2.44 4.32
N ILE A 53 2.64 -3.47 4.54
CA ILE A 53 1.19 -3.28 4.64
C ILE A 53 0.85 -2.36 5.82
N THR A 54 1.54 -2.51 6.95
CA THR A 54 1.30 -1.69 8.15
C THR A 54 2.11 -0.39 8.18
N ALA A 55 3.24 -0.35 7.48
CA ALA A 55 4.14 0.80 7.38
C ALA A 55 4.14 1.37 5.95
N ILE A 56 2.96 1.54 5.35
CA ILE A 56 2.85 1.92 3.93
C ILE A 56 3.45 3.31 3.65
N ASP A 57 3.39 4.23 4.61
CA ASP A 57 3.97 5.57 4.45
C ASP A 57 5.47 5.52 4.20
N GLU A 58 6.18 4.63 4.88
CA GLU A 58 7.62 4.45 4.68
C GLU A 58 7.90 3.96 3.26
N LEU A 59 7.11 2.99 2.78
CA LEU A 59 7.24 2.49 1.41
C LEU A 59 6.95 3.58 0.38
N TYR A 60 5.90 4.38 0.62
CA TYR A 60 5.54 5.51 -0.22
C TYR A 60 6.66 6.54 -0.29
N VAL A 61 7.23 6.94 0.86
CA VAL A 61 8.35 7.89 0.92
C VAL A 61 9.57 7.34 0.20
N ASP A 62 9.99 6.11 0.50
CA ASP A 62 11.16 5.47 -0.12
C ASP A 62 11.00 5.40 -1.65
N TYR A 63 9.86 4.89 -2.11
CA TYR A 63 9.57 4.73 -3.54
C TYR A 63 9.57 6.08 -4.25
N SER A 64 8.87 7.06 -3.67
CA SER A 64 8.79 8.41 -4.19
C SER A 64 10.17 9.03 -4.31
N MET A 65 10.96 9.05 -3.23
CA MET A 65 12.30 9.64 -3.24
C MET A 65 13.24 8.99 -4.26
N LYS A 66 13.15 7.67 -4.47
CA LYS A 66 13.94 6.98 -5.49
C LYS A 66 13.55 7.40 -6.91
N LYS A 67 12.25 7.55 -7.17
CA LYS A 67 11.73 7.85 -8.52
C LYS A 67 11.69 9.34 -8.83
N LEU A 68 11.63 10.19 -7.82
CA LEU A 68 11.45 11.64 -7.94
C LEU A 68 12.41 12.31 -8.94
N PRO A 69 13.73 12.02 -8.94
CA PRO A 69 14.67 12.62 -9.89
C PRO A 69 14.42 12.19 -11.35
N SER A 70 13.82 11.01 -11.57
CA SER A 70 13.51 10.50 -12.90
C SER A 70 12.27 11.15 -13.52
N TYR A 71 11.36 11.69 -12.69
CA TYR A 71 10.23 12.50 -13.16
C TYR A 71 10.66 13.93 -13.42
N HIS A 72 11.37 14.52 -12.46
CA HIS A 72 11.83 15.89 -12.53
C HIS A 72 13.17 16.04 -11.80
N PRO A 73 14.28 16.37 -12.49
CA PRO A 73 15.60 16.40 -11.89
C PRO A 73 15.74 17.35 -10.69
N GLN A 74 14.97 18.43 -10.65
CA GLN A 74 14.99 19.42 -9.56
C GLN A 74 14.01 19.12 -8.43
N ALA A 75 13.08 18.17 -8.62
CA ALA A 75 12.02 17.90 -7.65
C ALA A 75 12.52 17.50 -6.24
N PRO A 76 13.65 16.78 -6.06
CA PRO A 76 14.17 16.55 -4.71
C PRO A 76 14.44 17.84 -3.93
N LYS A 77 14.90 18.90 -4.60
CA LYS A 77 15.13 20.20 -3.96
C LYS A 77 13.81 20.90 -3.61
N TRP A 78 12.83 20.85 -4.51
CA TRP A 78 11.51 21.44 -4.28
C TRP A 78 10.77 20.74 -3.15
N VAL A 79 10.82 19.41 -3.08
CA VAL A 79 10.24 18.63 -1.98
C VAL A 79 10.93 18.95 -0.65
N ALA A 80 12.25 19.08 -0.62
CA ALA A 80 12.96 19.47 0.60
C ALA A 80 12.58 20.89 1.06
N ALA A 81 12.38 21.82 0.12
CA ALA A 81 11.89 23.16 0.43
C ALA A 81 10.46 23.11 0.99
N LEU A 82 9.54 22.38 0.35
CA LEU A 82 8.19 22.16 0.86
C LEU A 82 8.20 21.59 2.28
N GLU A 83 9.00 20.53 2.51
CA GLU A 83 9.15 19.88 3.81
C GLU A 83 9.57 20.85 4.91
N SER A 84 10.50 21.76 4.63
CA SER A 84 10.98 22.75 5.60
C SER A 84 9.93 23.79 6.02
N HIS A 85 8.85 23.91 5.25
CA HIS A 85 7.74 24.83 5.52
C HIS A 85 6.48 24.12 6.01
N ILE A 86 6.49 22.79 6.21
CA ILE A 86 5.35 22.07 6.74
C ILE A 86 5.15 22.44 8.22
N THR A 87 3.92 22.80 8.54
CA THR A 87 3.45 23.13 9.89
C THR A 87 2.09 22.46 10.11
N GLU A 88 1.68 22.30 11.37
CA GLU A 88 0.34 21.74 11.65
C GLU A 88 -0.78 22.59 11.01
N ALA A 89 -0.60 23.91 10.94
CA ALA A 89 -1.58 24.85 10.40
C ALA A 89 -1.78 24.74 8.88
N ASN A 90 -0.73 24.39 8.12
CA ASN A 90 -0.82 24.25 6.66
C ASN A 90 -0.95 22.80 6.19
N THR A 91 -0.96 21.84 7.11
CA THR A 91 -1.11 20.42 6.81
C THR A 91 -2.59 20.08 6.60
N PRO A 92 -2.96 19.48 5.45
CA PRO A 92 -4.33 19.00 5.22
C PRO A 92 -4.78 18.02 6.32
N HIS A 93 -6.04 18.10 6.74
CA HIS A 93 -6.56 17.33 7.88
C HIS A 93 -6.31 15.81 7.76
N TYR A 94 -6.44 15.25 6.55
CA TYR A 94 -6.23 13.82 6.29
C TYR A 94 -4.75 13.37 6.36
N LEU A 95 -3.82 14.33 6.38
CA LEU A 95 -2.37 14.09 6.51
C LEU A 95 -1.84 14.45 7.91
N GLN A 96 -2.71 14.88 8.82
CA GLN A 96 -2.31 15.20 10.19
C GLN A 96 -1.69 13.98 10.88
N GLY A 97 -0.61 14.20 11.64
CA GLY A 97 0.15 13.14 12.29
C GLY A 97 1.07 12.33 11.37
N ARG A 98 1.14 12.65 10.07
CA ARG A 98 2.12 12.07 9.12
C ARG A 98 3.43 12.86 9.17
N SER A 99 4.50 12.26 8.66
CA SER A 99 5.80 12.95 8.60
C SER A 99 5.77 14.11 7.61
N ALA A 100 6.54 15.18 7.90
CA ALA A 100 6.67 16.34 7.02
C ALA A 100 7.10 15.93 5.60
N ARG A 101 8.00 14.96 5.48
CA ARG A 101 8.43 14.38 4.19
C ARG A 101 7.26 13.82 3.38
N MET A 102 6.41 13.02 4.01
CA MET A 102 5.25 12.40 3.36
C MET A 102 4.26 13.46 2.89
N ILE A 103 3.99 14.47 3.74
CA ILE A 103 3.13 15.60 3.41
C ILE A 103 3.70 16.38 2.22
N ALA A 104 4.99 16.71 2.23
CA ALA A 104 5.65 17.43 1.15
C ALA A 104 5.60 16.68 -0.19
N LEU A 105 5.81 15.35 -0.16
CA LEU A 105 5.66 14.50 -1.34
C LEU A 105 4.22 14.49 -1.87
N GLU A 106 3.23 14.40 -0.98
CA GLU A 106 1.82 14.42 -1.38
C GLU A 106 1.41 15.76 -2.00
N MET A 107 1.86 16.87 -1.42
CA MET A 107 1.66 18.21 -1.99
C MET A 107 2.36 18.36 -3.35
N TYR A 108 3.57 17.82 -3.46
CA TYR A 108 4.33 17.82 -4.70
C TYR A 108 3.60 17.05 -5.81
N PHE A 109 3.21 15.79 -5.58
CA PHE A 109 2.54 14.97 -6.59
C PHE A 109 1.08 15.38 -6.85
N SER A 110 0.47 16.18 -5.97
CA SER A 110 -0.81 16.83 -6.26
C SER A 110 -0.68 17.97 -7.25
N SER A 111 0.44 18.71 -7.22
CA SER A 111 0.73 19.80 -8.15
C SER A 111 1.44 19.33 -9.43
N HIS A 112 2.17 18.22 -9.36
CA HIS A 112 2.95 17.64 -10.45
C HIS A 112 2.53 16.17 -10.64
N PRO A 113 1.37 15.91 -11.24
CA PRO A 113 0.92 14.55 -11.51
C PRO A 113 1.87 13.84 -12.48
N VAL A 114 2.13 12.57 -12.24
CA VAL A 114 3.00 11.73 -13.07
C VAL A 114 2.29 10.43 -13.43
N ALA A 115 2.57 9.91 -14.62
CA ALA A 115 2.02 8.64 -15.11
C ALA A 115 2.84 7.45 -14.55
N ASP A 116 2.64 7.13 -13.28
CA ASP A 116 3.21 5.96 -12.61
C ASP A 116 2.14 5.25 -11.78
N ASP A 117 1.72 4.07 -12.24
CA ASP A 117 0.69 3.26 -11.60
C ASP A 117 1.08 2.78 -10.19
N VAL A 118 2.37 2.53 -9.94
CA VAL A 118 2.84 2.11 -8.61
C VAL A 118 2.76 3.28 -7.66
N LEU A 119 3.16 4.48 -8.09
CA LEU A 119 3.01 5.69 -7.27
C LEU A 119 1.55 5.99 -6.98
N ALA A 120 0.68 5.95 -8.01
CA ALA A 120 -0.74 6.18 -7.87
C ALA A 120 -1.39 5.18 -6.90
N GLY A 121 -1.02 3.90 -7.01
CA GLY A 121 -1.44 2.86 -6.08
C GLY A 121 -0.99 3.15 -4.64
N LEU A 122 0.28 3.49 -4.43
CA LEU A 122 0.80 3.82 -3.09
C LEU A 122 0.08 5.04 -2.48
N ARG A 123 -0.17 6.10 -3.27
CA ARG A 123 -0.94 7.28 -2.83
C ARG A 123 -2.39 6.95 -2.47
N SER A 124 -3.02 6.00 -3.16
CA SER A 124 -4.36 5.55 -2.80
C SER A 124 -4.35 4.77 -1.49
N VAL A 125 -3.30 3.99 -1.25
CA VAL A 125 -3.22 3.12 -0.07
C VAL A 125 -2.92 3.89 1.21
N THR A 126 -2.09 4.94 1.15
CA THR A 126 -1.76 5.77 2.33
C THR A 126 -2.98 6.41 2.97
N GLN A 127 -4.08 6.55 2.21
CA GLN A 127 -5.37 7.09 2.68
C GLN A 127 -6.21 6.08 3.46
N TYR A 128 -5.88 4.78 3.42
CA TYR A 128 -6.61 3.77 4.20
C TYR A 128 -6.28 3.84 5.68
N ASN A 129 -7.29 3.57 6.51
CA ASN A 129 -7.09 3.53 7.96
C ASN A 129 -6.29 2.27 8.39
N PRO A 130 -5.53 2.34 9.50
CA PRO A 130 -4.71 1.22 9.97
C PRO A 130 -5.48 -0.07 10.21
N THR A 131 -6.73 0.01 10.69
CA THR A 131 -7.60 -1.14 10.93
C THR A 131 -7.92 -1.90 9.63
N TYR A 132 -8.14 -1.17 8.53
CA TYR A 132 -8.40 -1.77 7.22
C TYR A 132 -7.13 -2.46 6.69
N LEU A 133 -5.97 -1.81 6.84
CA LEU A 133 -4.68 -2.40 6.47
C LEU A 133 -4.38 -3.67 7.27
N ALA A 134 -4.71 -3.70 8.56
CA ALA A 134 -4.59 -4.90 9.38
C ALA A 134 -5.47 -6.06 8.87
N LYS A 135 -6.68 -5.76 8.37
CA LYS A 135 -7.54 -6.77 7.74
C LYS A 135 -6.95 -7.32 6.44
N VAL A 136 -6.33 -6.46 5.62
CA VAL A 136 -5.61 -6.88 4.40
C VAL A 136 -4.44 -7.79 4.77
N ALA A 137 -3.63 -7.42 5.75
CA ALA A 137 -2.54 -8.25 6.25
C ALA A 137 -3.03 -9.62 6.74
N ALA A 138 -4.12 -9.64 7.52
CA ALA A 138 -4.72 -10.87 8.03
C ALA A 138 -5.26 -11.77 6.91
N ALA A 139 -5.85 -11.21 5.86
CA ALA A 139 -6.33 -11.98 4.71
C ALA A 139 -5.20 -12.57 3.85
N LEU A 140 -4.04 -11.90 3.80
CA LEU A 140 -2.88 -12.38 3.05
C LEU A 140 -2.08 -13.46 3.77
N LEU A 141 -2.03 -13.41 5.11
CA LEU A 141 -1.17 -14.26 5.91
C LEU A 141 -1.32 -15.77 5.61
N PRO A 142 -2.53 -16.36 5.55
CA PRO A 142 -2.68 -17.79 5.23
C PRO A 142 -2.17 -18.15 3.83
N SER A 143 -2.41 -17.27 2.85
CA SER A 143 -2.00 -17.50 1.46
C SER A 143 -0.48 -17.42 1.30
N LEU A 144 0.16 -16.45 1.95
CA LEU A 144 1.62 -16.29 1.94
C LEU A 144 2.34 -17.46 2.62
N VAL A 145 1.81 -17.94 3.76
CA VAL A 145 2.37 -19.11 4.45
C VAL A 145 2.26 -20.36 3.59
N ARG A 146 1.10 -20.61 2.96
CA ARG A 146 0.93 -21.74 2.04
C ARG A 146 1.87 -21.66 0.84
N LEU A 147 2.03 -20.49 0.24
CA LEU A 147 2.97 -20.28 -0.87
C LEU A 147 4.43 -20.53 -0.46
N LYS A 148 4.84 -20.10 0.73
CA LYS A 148 6.17 -20.37 1.26
C LYS A 148 6.39 -21.86 1.54
N ALA A 149 5.39 -22.55 2.11
CA ALA A 149 5.45 -23.98 2.38
C ALA A 149 5.52 -24.81 1.08
N ASN A 150 4.71 -24.46 0.07
CA ASN A 150 4.76 -25.11 -1.25
C ASN A 150 6.03 -24.77 -2.04
N LYS A 151 6.75 -23.68 -1.71
CA LYS A 151 8.06 -23.35 -2.28
C LYS A 151 9.24 -23.95 -1.50
N ALA A 152 9.01 -24.56 -0.32
CA ALA A 152 10.03 -25.40 0.31
C ALA A 152 10.33 -26.67 -0.54
N THR A 153 9.55 -26.94 -1.58
CA THR A 153 9.82 -27.96 -2.61
C THR A 153 10.27 -27.37 -3.97
N ALA A 154 10.32 -26.04 -4.16
CA ALA A 154 10.88 -25.37 -5.36
C ALA A 154 11.14 -23.85 -5.15
N PRO A 155 12.29 -23.30 -5.60
CA PRO A 155 12.73 -21.94 -5.26
C PRO A 155 11.76 -20.82 -5.70
N PHE A 156 11.60 -19.81 -4.83
CA PHE A 156 10.84 -18.57 -5.04
C PHE A 156 11.53 -17.66 -6.07
N ASN A 157 11.73 -18.11 -7.31
CA ASN A 157 12.36 -17.28 -8.35
C ASN A 157 11.47 -16.91 -9.51
N ASP A 158 10.16 -17.16 -9.40
CA ASP A 158 9.23 -16.65 -10.40
C ASP A 158 7.86 -16.35 -9.78
N VAL A 159 7.57 -15.08 -9.54
CA VAL A 159 6.19 -14.60 -9.29
C VAL A 159 5.58 -14.07 -10.59
N SER A 160 6.38 -13.97 -11.65
CA SER A 160 5.95 -13.55 -12.99
C SER A 160 5.29 -14.70 -13.76
N VAL A 161 5.57 -15.96 -13.41
CA VAL A 161 4.95 -17.15 -14.03
C VAL A 161 3.60 -17.54 -13.44
N ALA A 162 3.21 -17.03 -12.26
CA ALA A 162 1.85 -17.23 -11.74
C ALA A 162 0.77 -16.38 -12.46
N ILE A 163 1.16 -15.65 -13.52
CA ILE A 163 0.31 -14.81 -14.35
C ILE A 163 0.38 -15.33 -15.79
N ARG A 164 -0.17 -16.52 -16.03
CA ARG A 164 -0.69 -16.98 -17.33
C ARG A 164 -1.89 -17.88 -17.11
#